data_AF-A0A7S3DSF7-F1
#
_entry.id   AF-A0A7S3DSF7-F1
#
_cell.length_a   1.000
_cell.length_b   1.000
_cell.length_c   1.000
_cell.angle_alpha   90.00
_cell.angle_beta   90.00
_cell.angle_gamma   90.00
#
_symmetry.space_group_name_H-M   'P 1'
#
loop_
_entity.id
_entity.type
_entity.pdbx_description
1 polymer ?
#
loop_
_entity_poly.entity_id
_entity_poly.type
_entity_poly.pdbx_seq_one_letter_code
_entity_poly.pdbx_strand_id
1 'polypeptide(L)'
;THQRSDILVNNAGINLPEDVFETQYSPEQWDKISKVNIVGPMNMTQLALPWLKQSPKGGRIINLASMIAHVGSPTNPLYCMTKAAMILFTKSLAADLAG
;
A
#
# COMPACT_ATOMS: atom_id res chain seq x y z
N THR A 1 -16.10 -22.95 -6.07
CA THR A 1 -14.87 -22.13 -6.11
C THR A 1 -15.22 -20.76 -6.69
N HIS A 2 -14.82 -19.66 -6.05
CA HIS A 2 -15.15 -18.32 -6.56
C HIS A 2 -14.40 -18.08 -7.87
N GLN A 3 -15.12 -17.99 -8.99
CA GLN A 3 -14.54 -17.77 -10.32
C GLN A 3 -14.27 -16.29 -10.64
N ARG A 4 -14.44 -15.39 -9.65
CA ARG A 4 -14.53 -13.95 -9.86
C ARG A 4 -14.09 -13.20 -8.62
N SER A 5 -13.39 -12.08 -8.81
CA SER A 5 -13.05 -11.11 -7.78
C SER A 5 -13.56 -9.72 -8.17
N ASP A 6 -14.39 -9.12 -7.31
CA ASP A 6 -14.97 -7.79 -7.53
C ASP A 6 -14.30 -6.70 -6.68
N ILE A 7 -13.61 -7.11 -5.60
CA ILE A 7 -12.99 -6.21 -4.63
C ILE A 7 -11.61 -6.75 -4.26
N LEU A 8 -10.58 -5.92 -4.43
CA LEU A 8 -9.27 -6.14 -3.86
C LEU A 8 -9.10 -5.27 -2.60
N VAL A 9 -8.67 -5.88 -1.50
CA VAL A 9 -8.28 -5.16 -0.28
C VAL A 9 -6.80 -5.39 -0.01
N ASN A 10 -5.98 -4.38 -0.29
CA ASN A 10 -4.56 -4.36 0.05
C ASN A 10 -4.38 -3.93 1.51
N ASN A 11 -4.53 -4.89 2.44
CA ASN A 11 -4.46 -4.67 3.88
C ASN A 11 -3.11 -5.01 4.52
N ALA A 12 -2.38 -5.99 3.98
CA ALA A 12 -1.13 -6.45 4.56
C ALA A 12 -0.17 -5.28 4.79
N GLY A 13 0.39 -5.20 6.00
CA GLY A 13 1.28 -4.11 6.39
C GLY A 13 2.06 -4.45 7.65
N ILE A 14 3.30 -3.97 7.72
CA ILE A 14 4.16 -4.06 8.89
C ILE A 14 4.61 -2.67 9.33
N ASN A 15 4.94 -2.55 10.61
CA ASN A 15 5.65 -1.41 11.17
C ASN A 15 6.97 -1.90 11.78
N LEU A 16 8.04 -1.14 11.59
CA LEU A 16 9.36 -1.36 12.16
C LEU A 16 9.78 -0.07 12.88
N PRO A 17 9.40 0.10 14.16
CA PRO A 17 9.76 1.29 14.92
C PRO A 17 11.25 1.34 15.19
N GLU A 18 11.86 2.51 15.04
CA GLU A 18 13.25 2.77 15.41
C GLU A 18 13.38 4.20 15.94
N ASP A 19 14.28 4.41 16.89
CA ASP A 19 14.70 5.74 17.28
C ASP A 19 15.79 6.22 16.33
N VAL A 20 15.45 7.15 15.44
CA VAL A 20 16.37 7.64 14.40
C VAL A 20 17.61 8.36 14.92
N PHE A 21 17.61 8.80 16.19
CA PHE A 21 18.77 9.44 16.79
C PHE A 21 19.74 8.40 17.38
N GLU A 22 19.24 7.25 17.79
CA GLU A 22 20.01 6.18 18.44
C GLU A 22 20.34 5.03 17.48
N THR A 23 19.53 4.85 16.43
CA THR A 23 19.59 3.70 15.53
C THR A 23 19.40 4.12 14.07
N GLN A 24 20.07 3.39 13.17
CA GLN A 24 19.90 3.55 11.74
C GLN A 24 19.14 2.36 11.18
N TYR A 25 18.19 2.62 10.29
CA TYR A 25 17.51 1.56 9.56
C TYR A 25 18.49 0.81 8.66
N SER A 26 18.59 -0.50 8.84
CA SER A 26 19.40 -1.35 7.97
C SER A 26 18.76 -1.49 6.58
N PRO A 27 19.54 -1.67 5.49
CA PRO A 27 18.99 -1.90 4.15
C PRO A 27 17.94 -3.01 4.10
N GLU A 28 18.09 -4.04 4.92
CA GLU A 28 17.14 -5.15 5.03
C GLU A 28 15.80 -4.71 5.64
N GLN A 29 15.80 -3.79 6.61
CA GLN A 29 14.59 -3.21 7.17
C GLN A 29 13.86 -2.35 6.12
N TRP A 30 14.60 -1.51 5.38
CA TRP A 30 14.07 -0.72 4.27
C TRP A 30 13.41 -1.61 3.22
N ASP A 31 14.11 -2.66 2.80
CA ASP A 31 13.63 -3.61 1.81
C ASP A 31 12.39 -4.36 2.32
N LYS A 32 12.43 -4.88 3.55
CA LYS A 32 11.33 -5.63 4.16
C LYS A 32 10.05 -4.79 4.26
N ILE A 33 10.12 -3.57 4.80
CA ILE A 33 8.94 -2.72 4.94
C ILE A 33 8.40 -2.26 3.59
N SER A 34 9.28 -1.94 2.64
CA SER A 34 8.87 -1.54 1.29
C SER A 34 8.20 -2.69 0.53
N LYS A 35 8.75 -3.90 0.63
CA LYS A 35 8.19 -5.10 0.01
C LYS A 35 6.77 -5.38 0.48
N VAL A 36 6.52 -5.28 1.79
CA VAL A 36 5.19 -5.55 2.34
C VAL A 36 4.23 -4.39 2.11
N ASN A 37 4.62 -3.16 2.44
CA ASN A 37 3.68 -2.04 2.51
C ASN A 37 3.45 -1.33 1.17
N ILE A 38 4.35 -1.49 0.19
CA ILE A 38 4.29 -0.79 -1.10
C ILE A 38 4.24 -1.80 -2.25
N VAL A 39 5.27 -2.63 -2.40
CA VAL A 39 5.41 -3.53 -3.56
C VAL A 39 4.30 -4.58 -3.56
N GLY A 40 3.97 -5.16 -2.41
CA GLY A 40 2.86 -6.10 -2.26
C GLY A 40 1.53 -5.55 -2.80
N PRO A 41 1.04 -4.42 -2.27
CA PRO A 41 -0.15 -3.74 -2.80
C PRO A 41 -0.09 -3.41 -4.30
N MET A 42 1.06 -2.94 -4.80
CA MET A 42 1.21 -2.65 -6.24
C MET A 42 1.09 -3.91 -7.10
N ASN A 43 1.78 -5.00 -6.73
CA ASN A 43 1.72 -6.27 -7.45
C ASN A 43 0.32 -6.86 -7.43
N MET A 44 -0.33 -6.89 -6.26
CA MET A 44 -1.69 -7.39 -6.12
C MET A 44 -2.69 -6.58 -6.93
N THR A 45 -2.51 -5.25 -6.96
CA THR A 45 -3.31 -4.37 -7.80
C THR A 45 -3.17 -4.77 -9.27
N GLN A 46 -1.96 -4.84 -9.80
CA GLN A 46 -1.71 -5.20 -11.20
C GLN A 46 -2.31 -6.57 -11.57
N LEU A 47 -2.10 -7.58 -10.71
CA LEU A 47 -2.63 -8.93 -10.93
C LEU A 47 -4.16 -8.99 -10.85
N ALA A 48 -4.79 -8.13 -10.04
CA ALA A 48 -6.24 -8.10 -9.89
C ALA A 48 -6.95 -7.31 -10.99
N LEU A 49 -6.29 -6.34 -11.65
CA LEU A 49 -6.91 -5.46 -12.64
C LEU A 49 -7.71 -6.19 -13.73
N PRO A 50 -7.23 -7.29 -14.36
CA PRO A 50 -8.00 -8.00 -15.39
C PRO A 50 -9.33 -8.55 -14.86
N TRP A 51 -9.35 -9.02 -13.62
CA TRP A 51 -10.53 -9.59 -12.97
C TRP A 51 -11.50 -8.50 -12.52
N LEU A 52 -10.96 -7.41 -11.96
CA LEU A 52 -11.72 -6.26 -11.50
C LEU A 52 -12.41 -5.53 -12.67
N LYS A 53 -11.76 -5.44 -13.83
CA LYS A 53 -12.34 -4.87 -15.06
C LYS A 53 -13.54 -5.66 -15.56
N GLN A 54 -13.59 -6.97 -15.31
CA GLN A 54 -14.72 -7.81 -15.72
C GLN A 54 -15.94 -7.64 -14.80
N SER A 55 -15.79 -6.99 -13.63
CA SER A 55 -16.87 -6.77 -12.66
C SER A 55 -18.04 -5.97 -13.25
N PRO A 56 -19.29 -6.51 -13.28
CA PRO A 56 -20.46 -5.81 -13.83
C PRO A 56 -20.89 -4.64 -12.95
N LYS A 57 -20.42 -4.58 -11.70
CA LYS A 57 -20.67 -3.47 -10.76
C LYS A 57 -19.51 -2.46 -10.74
N GLY A 58 -18.50 -2.68 -11.59
CA GLY A 58 -17.21 -2.02 -11.56
C GLY A 58 -16.35 -2.53 -10.40
N GLY A 59 -15.12 -2.91 -10.69
CA GLY A 59 -14.19 -3.38 -9.66
C GLY A 59 -13.83 -2.29 -8.65
N ARG A 60 -13.41 -2.70 -7.46
CA ARG A 60 -12.94 -1.78 -6.41
C ARG A 60 -11.59 -2.23 -5.86
N ILE A 61 -10.72 -1.26 -5.60
CA ILE A 61 -9.45 -1.46 -4.92
C ILE A 61 -9.45 -0.62 -3.65
N ILE A 62 -9.21 -1.25 -2.51
CA ILE A 62 -9.13 -0.60 -1.20
C ILE A 62 -7.70 -0.78 -0.69
N ASN A 63 -6.96 0.33 -0.62
CA ASN A 63 -5.60 0.35 -0.10
C ASN A 63 -5.59 0.89 1.33
N LEU A 64 -5.04 0.13 2.28
CA LEU A 64 -4.99 0.53 3.68
C LEU A 64 -3.78 1.43 3.95
N ALA A 65 -4.05 2.72 4.12
CA ALA A 65 -3.07 3.72 4.56
C ALA A 65 -3.03 3.81 6.10
N SER A 66 -2.73 5.00 6.64
CA SER A 66 -2.77 5.30 8.07
C SER A 66 -2.90 6.81 8.29
N MET A 67 -3.49 7.24 9.41
CA MET A 67 -3.48 8.65 9.82
C MET A 67 -2.06 9.22 9.93
N ILE A 68 -1.09 8.38 10.30
CA ILE A 68 0.31 8.78 10.42
C ILE A 68 0.95 9.23 9.10
N ALA A 69 0.35 8.84 7.97
CA ALA A 69 0.77 9.30 6.66
C ALA A 69 0.54 10.81 6.45
N HIS A 70 -0.34 11.42 7.24
CA HIS A 70 -0.66 12.85 7.16
C HIS A 70 0.09 13.70 8.17
N VAL A 71 0.37 13.14 9.36
CA VAL A 71 0.94 13.89 10.48
C VAL A 71 2.39 13.52 10.80
N GLY A 72 2.88 12.38 10.33
CA GLY A 72 4.20 11.84 10.68
C GLY A 72 4.28 11.28 12.11
N SER A 73 5.41 10.62 12.41
CA SER A 73 5.73 10.06 13.73
C SER A 73 7.24 10.16 13.95
N PRO A 74 7.71 10.67 15.11
CA PRO A 74 9.15 10.76 15.38
C PRO A 74 9.84 9.39 15.46
N THR A 75 9.10 8.33 15.79
CA THR A 75 9.62 6.96 16.00
C THR A 75 9.36 5.98 14.86
N ASN A 76 8.71 6.41 13.77
CA ASN A 76 8.29 5.50 12.69
C ASN A 76 8.40 6.12 11.27
N PRO A 77 9.47 6.82 10.89
CA PRO A 77 9.55 7.52 9.61
C PRO A 77 9.36 6.61 8.40
N LEU A 78 9.92 5.39 8.39
CA LEU A 78 9.74 4.46 7.26
C LEU A 78 8.29 4.05 7.09
N TYR A 79 7.62 3.74 8.19
CA TYR A 79 6.20 3.40 8.15
C TYR A 79 5.36 4.58 7.67
N CYS A 80 5.62 5.80 8.18
CA CYS A 80 4.95 7.01 7.73
C CYS A 80 5.12 7.23 6.22
N MET A 81 6.35 7.11 5.72
CA MET A 81 6.67 7.19 4.30
C MET A 81 5.87 6.15 3.50
N THR A 82 5.88 4.87 3.90
CA THR A 82 5.17 3.82 3.16
C THR A 82 3.65 4.05 3.13
N LYS A 83 3.06 4.54 4.22
CA LYS A 83 1.62 4.82 4.26
C LYS A 83 1.25 6.10 3.49
N ALA A 84 2.14 7.10 3.44
CA ALA A 84 1.98 8.26 2.57
C ALA A 84 2.07 7.87 1.09
N ALA A 85 3.01 6.99 0.73
CA ALA A 85 3.11 6.44 -0.62
C ALA A 85 1.80 5.79 -1.05
N MET A 86 1.15 5.00 -0.17
CA MET A 86 -0.12 4.36 -0.49
C MET A 86 -1.28 5.36 -0.71
N ILE A 87 -1.29 6.51 -0.03
CA ILE A 87 -2.28 7.57 -0.29
C ILE A 87 -2.12 8.11 -1.71
N LEU A 88 -0.90 8.50 -2.08
CA LEU A 88 -0.65 9.10 -3.38
C LEU A 88 -0.81 8.07 -4.51
N PHE A 89 -0.34 6.83 -4.30
CA PHE A 89 -0.57 5.72 -5.22
C PHE A 89 -2.06 5.50 -5.47
N THR A 90 -2.89 5.52 -4.42
CA THR A 90 -4.35 5.34 -4.57
C THR A 90 -4.99 6.47 -5.40
N LYS A 91 -4.61 7.72 -5.14
CA LYS A 91 -5.12 8.88 -5.88
C LYS A 91 -4.69 8.85 -7.35
N SER A 92 -3.41 8.57 -7.59
CA SER A 92 -2.84 8.50 -8.93
C SER A 92 -3.48 7.36 -9.74
N LEU A 93 -3.58 6.18 -9.14
CA LEU A 93 -4.20 5.02 -9.77
C LEU A 93 -5.68 5.26 -10.08
N ALA A 94 -6.42 5.94 -9.19
CA ALA A 94 -7.82 6.28 -9.45
C ALA A 94 -7.97 7.19 -10.68
N ALA A 95 -7.05 8.16 -10.86
CA ALA A 95 -7.04 9.02 -12.05
C ALA A 95 -6.66 8.24 -13.32
N ASP A 96 -5.65 7.37 -13.24
CA ASP A 96 -5.21 6.52 -14.35
C ASP A 96 -6.31 5.57 -14.84
N LEU A 97 -7.07 4.97 -13.91
CA LEU A 97 -8.16 4.04 -14.23
C LEU A 97 -9.48 4.72 -14.62
N ALA A 98 -9.59 6.05 -14.48
CA ALA A 98 -10.78 6.81 -14.86
C ALA A 98 -10.76 7.25 -16.34
N GLY A 99 -9.59 7.22 -16.99
CA GLY A 99 -9.44 7.41 -18.44
C GLY A 99 -9.77 6.15 -19.23
#